data_AF-A0A957SE03-F1
#
_entry.id   AF-A0A957SE03-F1
#
_cell.length_a   1.000
_cell.length_b   1.000
_cell.length_c   1.000
_cell.angle_alpha   90.00
_cell.angle_beta   90.00
_cell.angle_gamma   90.00
#
_symmetry.space_group_name_H-M   'P 1'
#
loop_
_entity.id
_entity.type
_entity.pdbx_description
1 polymer ?
#
loop_
_entity_poly.entity_id
_entity_poly.type
_entity_poly.pdbx_seq_one_letter_code
_entity_poly.pdbx_strand_id
1 'polypeptide(L)'
;MHSNRTIEQWMWEHATFWRPLLVILAVFGVCITGPFVLPSRLLMLLPALPIGAATLLLLLRMPLWGLVALVPTIIMPLDGPSGINASMGLTALLLGLGIFKLLTETRHFEIMQSPTVMPLVIFTLVQLLSFLVGQLPWYSLAPHAPLGAQLGSLTLYILSFGLFLYAANQIDDVVWLKRLTFLYIGVAFLYVFKWVLPPWGPVADVLFTRGAFGSLLWMWLVILSFS
;
A
#
# COMPACT_ATOMS: atom_id res chain seq x y z
N MET A 1 35.57 -39.90 5.36
CA MET A 1 34.50 -39.24 6.13
C MET A 1 33.90 -38.15 5.26
N HIS A 2 32.84 -38.47 4.50
CA HIS A 2 32.09 -37.49 3.72
C HIS A 2 30.86 -37.08 4.52
N SER A 3 30.79 -35.78 4.80
CA SER A 3 29.65 -35.14 5.46
C SER A 3 28.43 -35.28 4.56
N ASN A 4 27.45 -36.08 4.98
CA ASN A 4 26.10 -36.08 4.40
C ASN A 4 25.44 -34.76 4.78
N ARG A 5 25.74 -33.71 4.00
CA ARG A 5 24.92 -32.49 4.02
C ARG A 5 23.54 -32.88 3.49
N THR A 6 22.52 -32.69 4.30
CA THR A 6 21.15 -32.93 3.87
C THR A 6 20.78 -31.92 2.79
N ILE A 7 19.99 -32.34 1.80
CA ILE A 7 19.53 -31.48 0.69
C ILE A 7 18.87 -30.21 1.25
N GLU A 8 18.19 -30.31 2.39
CA GLU A 8 17.61 -29.17 3.10
C GLU A 8 18.66 -28.11 3.49
N GLN A 9 19.81 -28.52 4.05
CA GLN A 9 20.87 -27.56 4.42
C GLN A 9 21.43 -26.84 3.19
N TRP A 10 21.61 -27.56 2.08
CA TRP A 10 22.05 -26.96 0.82
C TRP A 10 21.00 -26.01 0.23
N MET A 11 19.72 -26.37 0.30
CA MET A 11 18.61 -25.53 -0.14
C MET A 11 18.48 -24.25 0.70
N TRP A 12 18.72 -24.32 2.01
CA TRP A 12 18.75 -23.15 2.88
C TRP A 12 19.94 -22.25 2.60
N GLU A 13 21.13 -22.81 2.34
CA GLU A 13 22.33 -22.04 1.94
C GLU A 13 22.12 -21.29 0.62
N HIS A 14 21.32 -21.83 -0.31
CA HIS A 14 21.05 -21.24 -1.63
C HIS A 14 19.64 -20.65 -1.76
N ALA A 15 18.90 -20.51 -0.64
CA ALA A 15 17.49 -20.10 -0.66
C ALA A 15 17.28 -18.73 -1.31
N THR A 16 18.27 -17.84 -1.24
CA THR A 16 18.27 -16.52 -1.88
C THR A 16 18.25 -16.61 -3.42
N PHE A 17 18.80 -17.69 -3.98
CA PHE A 17 18.78 -17.96 -5.42
C PHE A 17 17.55 -18.77 -5.85
N TRP A 18 17.16 -19.79 -5.08
CA TRP A 18 16.06 -20.70 -5.46
C TRP A 18 14.67 -20.09 -5.29
N ARG A 19 14.45 -19.23 -4.30
CA ARG A 19 13.15 -18.57 -4.08
C ARG A 19 12.67 -17.78 -5.29
N PRO A 20 13.45 -16.84 -5.87
CA PRO A 20 13.02 -16.13 -7.07
C PRO A 20 12.88 -17.06 -8.28
N LEU A 21 13.73 -18.09 -8.41
CA LEU A 21 13.62 -19.07 -9.50
C LEU A 21 12.29 -19.85 -9.44
N LEU A 22 11.89 -20.31 -8.26
CA LEU A 22 10.62 -21.02 -8.06
C LEU A 22 9.41 -20.11 -8.31
N VAL A 23 9.47 -18.85 -7.90
CA VAL A 23 8.42 -17.85 -8.21
C VAL A 23 8.34 -17.62 -9.72
N ILE A 24 9.47 -17.46 -10.40
CA ILE A 24 9.53 -17.29 -11.85
C ILE A 24 8.98 -18.53 -12.56
N LEU A 25 9.40 -19.73 -12.17
CA LEU A 25 8.93 -20.99 -12.76
C LEU A 25 7.44 -21.23 -12.52
N ALA A 26 6.92 -20.89 -11.34
CA ALA A 26 5.49 -20.96 -11.05
C ALA A 26 4.69 -19.98 -11.92
N VAL A 27 5.17 -18.73 -12.06
CA VAL A 27 4.54 -17.72 -12.91
C VAL A 27 4.58 -18.14 -14.38
N PHE A 28 5.71 -18.65 -14.87
CA PHE A 28 5.84 -19.20 -16.22
C PHE A 28 4.93 -20.41 -16.44
N GLY A 29 4.85 -21.33 -15.47
CA GLY A 29 3.98 -22.50 -15.53
C GLY A 29 2.51 -22.11 -15.66
N VAL A 30 2.05 -21.12 -14.90
CA VAL A 30 0.68 -20.58 -15.02
C VAL A 30 0.49 -19.85 -16.35
N CYS A 31 1.49 -19.13 -16.86
CA CYS A 31 1.39 -18.44 -18.14
C CYS A 31 1.34 -19.40 -19.34
N ILE A 32 2.04 -20.53 -19.29
CA ILE A 32 2.07 -21.52 -20.37
C ILE A 32 0.84 -22.43 -20.34
N THR A 33 0.38 -22.83 -19.16
CA THR A 33 -0.74 -23.77 -19.01
C THR A 33 -2.10 -23.07 -18.93
N GLY A 34 -2.15 -21.82 -18.47
CA GLY A 34 -3.35 -21.00 -18.36
C GLY A 34 -4.22 -20.91 -19.62
N PRO A 35 -3.66 -20.76 -20.84
CA PRO A 35 -4.46 -20.69 -22.07
C PRO A 35 -5.22 -21.95 -22.43
N PHE A 36 -4.79 -23.10 -21.90
CA PHE A 36 -5.40 -24.40 -22.19
C PHE A 36 -6.46 -24.80 -21.17
N VAL A 37 -6.53 -24.10 -20.02
CA VAL A 37 -7.35 -24.50 -18.87
C VAL A 37 -8.30 -23.38 -18.41
N LEU A 38 -7.97 -22.10 -18.64
CA LEU A 38 -8.69 -20.97 -18.07
C LEU A 38 -9.68 -20.33 -19.07
N PRO A 39 -10.87 -19.88 -18.59
CA PRO A 39 -11.81 -19.10 -19.39
C PRO A 39 -11.18 -17.84 -20.01
N SER A 40 -11.70 -17.38 -21.15
CA SER A 40 -11.16 -16.24 -21.93
C SER A 40 -11.00 -14.93 -21.13
N ARG A 41 -11.81 -14.73 -20.08
CA ARG A 41 -11.68 -13.58 -19.16
C ARG A 41 -10.44 -13.66 -18.27
N LEU A 42 -10.05 -14.86 -17.85
CA LEU A 42 -8.85 -15.12 -17.07
C LEU A 42 -7.60 -15.10 -17.95
N LEU A 43 -7.73 -15.43 -19.23
CA LEU A 43 -6.67 -15.25 -20.23
C LEU A 43 -6.25 -13.78 -20.41
N MET A 44 -7.18 -12.83 -20.27
CA MET A 44 -6.85 -11.39 -20.26
C MET A 44 -6.02 -10.97 -19.03
N LEU A 45 -6.03 -11.77 -17.95
CA LEU A 45 -5.22 -11.53 -16.75
C LEU A 45 -3.84 -12.18 -16.83
N LEU A 46 -3.57 -12.99 -17.85
CA LEU A 46 -2.32 -13.70 -18.01
C LEU A 46 -1.10 -12.75 -18.15
N PRO A 47 -1.19 -11.60 -18.86
CA PRO A 47 -0.14 -10.58 -18.83
C PRO A 47 0.01 -9.89 -17.47
N ALA A 48 -1.03 -9.87 -16.64
CA ALA A 48 -0.97 -9.28 -15.30
C ALA A 48 -0.17 -10.14 -14.32
N LEU A 49 0.00 -11.44 -14.58
CA LEU A 49 0.81 -12.34 -13.74
C LEU A 49 2.30 -11.97 -13.72
N PRO A 50 3.02 -11.87 -14.87
CA PRO A 50 4.43 -11.48 -14.84
C PRO A 50 4.60 -10.05 -14.32
N ILE A 51 3.67 -9.13 -14.61
CA ILE A 51 3.71 -7.75 -14.08
C ILE A 51 3.52 -7.77 -12.55
N GLY A 52 2.54 -8.50 -12.05
CA GLY A 52 2.26 -8.66 -10.63
C GLY A 52 3.43 -9.31 -9.90
N ALA A 53 3.99 -10.38 -10.45
CA ALA A 53 5.17 -11.06 -9.91
C ALA A 53 6.41 -10.13 -9.90
N ALA A 54 6.68 -9.42 -11.00
CA ALA A 54 7.76 -8.45 -11.07
C ALA A 54 7.56 -7.33 -10.03
N THR A 55 6.34 -6.84 -9.86
CA THR A 55 5.99 -5.82 -8.85
C THR A 55 6.22 -6.37 -7.44
N LEU A 56 5.76 -7.58 -7.14
CA LEU A 56 5.97 -8.23 -5.83
C LEU A 56 7.46 -8.42 -5.55
N LEU A 57 8.24 -8.91 -6.52
CA LEU A 57 9.68 -9.10 -6.39
C LEU A 57 10.41 -7.76 -6.21
N LEU A 58 9.97 -6.72 -6.92
CA LEU A 58 10.49 -5.36 -6.79
C LEU A 58 10.26 -4.83 -5.37
N LEU A 59 9.03 -4.95 -4.85
CA LEU A 59 8.66 -4.49 -3.51
C LEU A 59 9.34 -5.28 -2.39
N LEU A 60 9.56 -6.58 -2.58
CA LEU A 60 10.32 -7.41 -1.64
C LEU A 60 11.80 -7.01 -1.58
N ARG A 61 12.40 -6.70 -2.74
CA ARG A 61 13.81 -6.29 -2.83
C ARG A 61 14.02 -4.85 -2.42
N MET A 62 13.11 -3.95 -2.76
CA MET A 62 13.24 -2.52 -2.56
C MET A 62 11.96 -1.91 -1.97
N PRO A 63 11.67 -2.15 -0.67
CA PRO A 63 10.42 -1.77 -0.02
C PRO A 63 10.13 -0.26 -0.06
N LEU A 64 11.17 0.57 -0.04
CA LEU A 64 11.06 2.03 -0.15
C LEU A 64 10.38 2.49 -1.46
N TRP A 65 10.55 1.75 -2.56
CA TRP A 65 9.85 2.08 -3.80
C TRP A 65 8.35 1.86 -3.71
N GLY A 66 7.89 1.01 -2.78
CA GLY A 66 6.48 0.91 -2.44
C GLY A 66 5.92 2.20 -1.87
N LEU A 67 6.65 2.84 -0.96
CA LEU A 67 6.26 4.14 -0.39
C LEU A 67 6.28 5.25 -1.45
N VAL A 68 7.27 5.22 -2.35
CA VAL A 68 7.32 6.13 -3.50
C VAL A 68 6.10 5.93 -4.41
N ALA A 69 5.75 4.68 -4.69
CA ALA A 69 4.62 4.33 -5.54
C ALA A 69 3.26 4.69 -4.93
N LEU A 70 3.15 4.85 -3.60
CA LEU A 70 1.91 5.31 -2.94
C LEU A 70 1.60 6.79 -3.21
N VAL A 71 2.58 7.64 -3.47
CA VAL A 71 2.32 9.07 -3.73
C VAL A 71 1.49 9.28 -5.01
N PRO A 72 1.82 8.68 -6.17
CA PRO A 72 0.99 8.80 -7.36
C PRO A 72 -0.32 8.00 -7.29
N THR A 73 -0.54 7.09 -6.34
CA THR A 73 -1.87 6.44 -6.25
C THR A 73 -2.97 7.41 -5.82
N ILE A 74 -2.61 8.58 -5.26
CA ILE A 74 -3.56 9.65 -4.95
C ILE A 74 -4.28 10.15 -6.21
N ILE A 75 -3.60 10.17 -7.36
CA ILE A 75 -4.20 10.62 -8.63
C ILE A 75 -4.98 9.52 -9.36
N MET A 76 -4.79 8.24 -8.98
CA MET A 76 -5.34 7.13 -9.75
C MET A 76 -6.84 6.94 -9.53
N PRO A 77 -7.69 7.00 -10.58
CA PRO A 77 -9.13 6.73 -10.55
C PRO A 77 -9.46 5.24 -10.37
N LEU A 78 -8.95 4.61 -9.32
CA LEU A 78 -9.22 3.19 -9.08
C LEU A 78 -10.36 3.08 -8.07
N ASP A 79 -11.60 3.18 -8.56
CA ASP A 79 -12.79 2.82 -7.80
C ASP A 79 -13.14 1.37 -8.12
N GLY A 80 -12.56 0.42 -7.38
CA GLY A 80 -12.89 -0.99 -7.51
C GLY A 80 -14.36 -1.26 -7.11
N PRO A 81 -14.97 -2.37 -7.57
CA PRO A 81 -16.35 -2.75 -7.19
C PRO A 81 -16.57 -2.86 -5.68
N SER A 82 -15.48 -3.04 -4.92
CA SER A 82 -15.46 -3.16 -3.46
C SER A 82 -15.26 -1.83 -2.71
N GLY A 83 -15.11 -0.71 -3.42
CA GLY A 83 -14.73 0.58 -2.81
C GLY A 83 -13.28 0.64 -2.34
N ILE A 84 -12.46 -0.35 -2.67
CA ILE A 84 -11.01 -0.34 -2.42
C ILE A 84 -10.34 0.47 -3.52
N ASN A 85 -9.60 1.51 -3.13
CA ASN A 85 -8.80 2.29 -4.05
C ASN A 85 -7.36 1.79 -4.18
N ALA A 86 -6.63 2.29 -5.18
CA ALA A 86 -5.24 1.92 -5.45
C ALA A 86 -4.34 2.07 -4.22
N SER A 87 -4.49 3.19 -3.49
CA SER A 87 -3.70 3.48 -2.29
C SER A 87 -3.97 2.46 -1.19
N MET A 88 -5.23 2.07 -0.97
CA MET A 88 -5.61 1.05 0.00
C MET A 88 -5.04 -0.32 -0.39
N GLY A 89 -5.18 -0.72 -1.65
CA GLY A 89 -4.66 -1.99 -2.16
C GLY A 89 -3.14 -2.08 -2.05
N LEU A 90 -2.43 -1.04 -2.49
CA LEU A 90 -0.97 -0.98 -2.39
C LEU A 90 -0.51 -0.93 -0.93
N THR A 91 -1.18 -0.16 -0.07
CA THR A 91 -0.87 -0.12 1.37
C THR A 91 -1.04 -1.49 2.01
N ALA A 92 -2.18 -2.16 1.79
CA ALA A 92 -2.42 -3.51 2.29
C ALA A 92 -1.36 -4.50 1.79
N LEU A 93 -0.95 -4.38 0.53
CA LEU A 93 0.12 -5.19 -0.05
C LEU A 93 1.47 -4.94 0.66
N LEU A 94 1.87 -3.68 0.85
CA LEU A 94 3.13 -3.34 1.52
C LEU A 94 3.15 -3.84 2.97
N LEU A 95 2.03 -3.72 3.69
CA LEU A 95 1.90 -4.24 5.04
C LEU A 95 1.95 -5.77 5.05
N GLY A 96 1.24 -6.44 4.14
CA GLY A 96 1.28 -7.88 4.00
C GLY A 96 2.69 -8.39 3.71
N LEU A 97 3.41 -7.75 2.78
CA LEU A 97 4.82 -8.07 2.48
C LEU A 97 5.75 -7.77 3.66
N GLY A 98 5.50 -6.68 4.38
CA GLY A 98 6.25 -6.32 5.59
C GLY A 98 6.08 -7.38 6.69
N ILE A 99 4.85 -7.81 6.96
CA ILE A 99 4.52 -8.88 7.90
C ILE A 99 5.14 -10.20 7.42
N PHE A 100 5.01 -10.53 6.13
CA PHE A 100 5.61 -11.74 5.57
C PHE A 100 7.13 -11.75 5.76
N LYS A 101 7.80 -10.61 5.51
CA LYS A 101 9.23 -10.45 5.73
C LYS A 101 9.58 -10.60 7.21
N LEU A 102 8.76 -10.04 8.12
CA LEU A 102 8.94 -10.20 9.55
C LEU A 102 8.79 -11.65 10.03
N LEU A 103 7.86 -12.40 9.45
CA LEU A 103 7.66 -13.81 9.79
C LEU A 103 8.74 -14.73 9.21
N THR A 104 9.39 -14.32 8.11
CA THR A 104 10.37 -15.14 7.40
C THR A 104 11.83 -14.81 7.75
N GLU A 105 12.12 -13.55 8.07
CA GLU A 105 13.41 -13.13 8.59
C GLU A 105 13.32 -13.05 10.12
N THR A 106 14.21 -13.73 10.83
CA THR A 106 14.40 -13.60 12.30
C THR A 106 15.03 -12.25 12.65
N ARG A 107 14.46 -11.16 12.15
CA ARG A 107 14.84 -9.81 12.56
C ARG A 107 14.20 -9.52 13.91
N HIS A 108 14.99 -8.92 14.79
CA HIS A 108 14.47 -8.33 16.01
C HIS A 108 13.70 -7.08 15.59
N PHE A 109 12.40 -7.08 15.80
CA PHE A 109 11.59 -5.90 15.58
C PHE A 109 11.87 -4.95 16.74
N GLU A 110 12.85 -4.07 16.56
CA GLU A 110 13.02 -2.95 17.47
C GLU A 110 11.88 -1.98 17.17
N ILE A 111 10.83 -2.07 17.98
CA ILE A 111 9.77 -1.07 17.96
C ILE A 111 10.45 0.25 18.32
N MET A 112 10.66 1.10 17.31
CA MET A 112 11.28 2.40 17.52
C MET A 112 10.43 3.16 18.54
N GLN A 113 11.05 3.49 19.69
CA GLN A 113 10.40 4.22 20.76
C GLN A 113 10.26 5.69 20.37
N SER A 114 9.37 5.98 19.43
CA SER A 114 9.03 7.35 19.06
C SER A 114 7.86 7.84 19.92
N PRO A 115 7.89 9.08 20.43
CA PRO A 115 6.76 9.68 21.15
C PRO A 115 5.49 9.78 20.30
N THR A 116 5.58 9.61 18.97
CA THR A 116 4.42 9.62 18.06
C THR A 116 3.68 8.28 18.01
N VAL A 117 4.28 7.17 18.43
CA VAL A 117 3.66 5.83 18.36
C VAL A 117 2.52 5.71 19.36
N MET A 118 2.69 6.20 20.58
CA MET A 118 1.65 6.09 21.61
C MET A 118 0.37 6.88 21.27
N PRO A 119 0.43 8.16 20.84
CA PRO A 119 -0.74 8.88 20.33
C PRO A 119 -1.44 8.14 19.18
N LEU A 120 -0.67 7.54 18.28
CA LEU A 120 -1.19 6.80 17.13
C LEU A 120 -1.93 5.52 17.57
N VAL A 121 -1.40 4.79 18.56
CA VAL A 121 -2.07 3.62 19.17
C VAL A 121 -3.37 4.05 19.86
N ILE A 122 -3.32 5.09 20.71
CA ILE A 122 -4.50 5.61 21.41
C ILE A 122 -5.57 6.03 20.40
N PHE A 123 -5.19 6.76 19.35
CA PHE A 123 -6.12 7.20 18.31
C PHE A 123 -6.77 6.01 17.61
N THR A 124 -6.00 4.97 17.28
CA THR A 124 -6.55 3.74 16.66
C THR A 124 -7.54 3.03 17.58
N LEU A 125 -7.25 2.95 18.89
CA LEU A 125 -8.18 2.40 19.87
C LEU A 125 -9.48 3.22 19.99
N VAL A 126 -9.37 4.56 19.96
CA VAL A 126 -10.53 5.45 19.95
C VAL A 126 -11.39 5.23 18.70
N GLN A 127 -10.78 5.04 17.53
CA GLN A 127 -11.51 4.74 16.29
C GLN A 127 -12.22 3.39 16.36
N LEU A 128 -11.59 2.36 16.92
CA LEU A 128 -12.22 1.06 17.15
C LEU A 128 -13.41 1.17 18.12
N LEU A 129 -13.23 1.89 19.22
CA LEU A 129 -14.30 2.13 20.20
C LEU A 129 -15.45 2.92 19.57
N SER A 130 -15.14 3.98 18.81
CA SER A 130 -16.13 4.78 18.10
C SER A 130 -16.92 3.95 17.09
N PHE A 131 -16.26 3.05 16.36
CA PHE A 131 -16.93 2.11 15.46
C PHE A 131 -17.88 1.17 16.19
N LEU A 132 -17.46 0.58 17.32
CA LEU A 132 -18.29 -0.32 18.13
C LEU A 132 -19.50 0.41 18.73
N VAL A 133 -19.25 1.57 19.33
CA VAL A 133 -20.28 2.44 19.92
C VAL A 133 -21.25 2.95 18.86
N GLY A 134 -20.75 3.22 17.64
CA GLY A 134 -21.56 3.66 16.50
C GLY A 134 -22.53 2.61 15.96
N GLN A 135 -22.34 1.32 16.29
CA GLN A 135 -23.29 0.26 15.94
C GLN A 135 -24.51 0.18 16.88
N LEU A 136 -24.48 0.86 18.02
CA LEU A 136 -25.58 0.81 18.97
C LEU A 136 -26.78 1.61 18.43
N PRO A 137 -28.03 1.14 18.64
CA PRO A 137 -29.23 1.78 18.14
C PRO A 137 -29.62 2.99 19.00
N TRP A 138 -28.79 4.03 18.99
CA TRP A 138 -29.00 5.27 19.75
C TRP A 138 -30.29 5.98 19.35
N TYR A 139 -30.67 5.89 18.07
CA TYR A 139 -31.86 6.54 17.52
C TYR A 139 -32.69 5.50 16.76
N SER A 140 -33.92 5.28 17.22
CA SER A 140 -34.87 4.37 16.57
C SER A 140 -35.43 4.90 15.23
N LEU A 141 -35.33 6.21 15.01
CA LEU A 141 -35.93 6.90 13.86
C LEU A 141 -34.93 7.35 12.79
N ALA A 142 -33.62 7.23 13.05
CA ALA A 142 -32.59 7.63 12.10
C ALA A 142 -31.92 6.39 11.50
N PRO A 143 -31.78 6.31 10.16
CA PRO A 143 -31.06 5.19 9.55
C PRO A 143 -29.57 5.24 9.94
N HIS A 144 -29.03 4.08 10.31
CA HIS A 144 -27.59 3.93 10.52
C HIS A 144 -26.83 4.17 9.22
N ALA A 145 -25.62 4.72 9.34
CA ALA A 145 -24.69 4.77 8.21
C ALA A 145 -24.45 3.34 7.70
N PRO A 146 -24.41 3.12 6.37
CA PRO A 146 -24.17 1.79 5.81
C PRO A 146 -22.90 1.16 6.39
N LEU A 147 -22.99 -0.10 6.84
CA LEU A 147 -21.86 -0.82 7.45
C LEU A 147 -20.59 -0.78 6.60
N GLY A 148 -20.75 -0.90 5.27
CA GLY A 148 -19.63 -0.80 4.33
C GLY A 148 -18.87 0.52 4.41
N ALA A 149 -19.55 1.66 4.59
CA ALA A 149 -18.90 2.96 4.72
C ALA A 149 -18.16 3.11 6.07
N GLN A 150 -18.73 2.55 7.14
CA GLN A 150 -18.10 2.54 8.46
C GLN A 150 -16.85 1.66 8.49
N LEU A 151 -16.96 0.46 7.91
CA LEU A 151 -15.83 -0.45 7.74
C LEU A 151 -14.76 0.13 6.84
N GLY A 152 -15.13 0.76 5.71
CA GLY A 152 -14.18 1.44 4.84
C GLY A 152 -13.39 2.52 5.56
N SER A 153 -14.06 3.34 6.37
CA SER A 153 -13.40 4.35 7.22
C SER A 153 -12.45 3.70 8.23
N LEU A 154 -12.89 2.67 8.95
CA LEU A 154 -12.05 1.96 9.91
C LEU A 154 -10.83 1.31 9.25
N THR A 155 -11.01 0.69 8.08
CA THR A 155 -9.91 0.11 7.29
C THR A 155 -8.90 1.17 6.90
N LEU A 156 -9.33 2.37 6.47
CA LEU A 156 -8.41 3.47 6.17
C LEU A 156 -7.55 3.84 7.39
N TYR A 157 -8.15 3.93 8.58
CA TYR A 157 -7.39 4.21 9.81
C TYR A 157 -6.39 3.11 10.15
N ILE A 158 -6.79 1.83 10.08
CA ILE A 158 -5.90 0.69 10.38
C ILE A 158 -4.76 0.60 9.36
N LEU A 159 -5.06 0.77 8.06
CA LEU A 159 -4.04 0.78 7.01
C LEU A 159 -3.08 1.97 7.18
N SER A 160 -3.58 3.15 7.56
CA SER A 160 -2.74 4.33 7.82
C SER A 160 -1.83 4.11 9.04
N PHE A 161 -2.36 3.51 10.11
CA PHE A 161 -1.59 3.09 11.29
C PHE A 161 -0.45 2.16 10.90
N GLY A 162 -0.78 1.09 10.16
CA GLY A 162 0.21 0.12 9.70
C GLY A 162 1.24 0.77 8.79
N LEU A 163 0.80 1.62 7.85
CA LEU A 163 1.69 2.31 6.92
C LEU A 163 2.65 3.25 7.63
N PHE A 164 2.20 3.95 8.67
CA PHE A 164 3.07 4.79 9.49
C PHE A 164 4.18 3.96 10.14
N LEU A 165 3.84 2.84 10.79
CA LEU A 165 4.83 1.96 11.41
C LEU A 165 5.75 1.32 10.36
N TYR A 166 5.20 0.93 9.21
CA TYR A 166 5.98 0.38 8.11
C TYR A 166 6.97 1.42 7.57
N ALA A 167 6.53 2.66 7.34
CA ALA A 167 7.42 3.74 6.89
C ALA A 167 8.51 4.06 7.92
N ALA A 168 8.16 4.10 9.21
CA ALA A 168 9.11 4.34 10.30
C ALA A 168 10.22 3.27 10.36
N ASN A 169 9.92 2.02 9.97
CA ASN A 169 10.89 0.93 9.94
C ASN A 169 11.69 0.83 8.63
N GLN A 170 11.28 1.54 7.57
CA GLN A 170 11.95 1.46 6.26
C GLN A 170 12.75 2.73 5.95
N ILE A 171 12.35 3.89 6.48
CA ILE A 171 12.99 5.17 6.23
C ILE A 171 14.04 5.42 7.32
N ASP A 172 15.28 5.00 7.04
CA ASP A 172 16.42 5.22 7.94
C ASP A 172 17.12 6.57 7.70
N ASP A 173 16.92 7.18 6.53
CA ASP A 173 17.62 8.39 6.09
C ASP A 173 16.63 9.53 5.77
N VAL A 174 16.97 10.72 6.29
CA VAL A 174 16.29 12.00 6.00
C VAL A 174 16.21 12.27 4.49
N VAL A 175 17.17 11.79 3.69
CA VAL A 175 17.13 11.93 2.21
C VAL A 175 15.88 11.29 1.62
N TRP A 176 15.47 10.11 2.09
CA TRP A 176 14.26 9.45 1.60
C TRP A 176 12.99 10.18 2.01
N LEU A 177 12.96 10.68 3.25
CA LEU A 177 11.86 11.53 3.72
C LEU A 177 11.74 12.78 2.84
N LYS A 178 12.85 13.48 2.57
CA LYS A 178 12.89 14.64 1.66
C LYS A 178 12.36 14.29 0.27
N ARG A 179 12.80 13.17 -0.32
CA ARG A 179 12.35 12.73 -1.65
C ARG A 179 10.85 12.47 -1.69
N LEU A 180 10.29 11.80 -0.67
CA LEU A 180 8.84 11.56 -0.59
C LEU A 180 8.06 12.87 -0.43
N THR A 181 8.52 13.78 0.41
CA THR A 181 7.91 15.11 0.57
C THR A 181 7.95 15.92 -0.73
N PHE A 182 9.09 15.98 -1.42
CA PHE A 182 9.20 16.67 -2.71
C PHE A 182 8.35 16.02 -3.79
N LEU A 183 8.24 14.69 -3.80
CA LEU A 183 7.35 13.97 -4.72
C LEU A 183 5.90 14.34 -4.46
N TYR A 184 5.47 14.39 -3.19
CA TYR A 184 4.13 14.81 -2.80
C TYR A 184 3.84 16.26 -3.21
N ILE A 185 4.76 17.18 -2.91
CA ILE A 185 4.66 18.59 -3.31
C ILE A 185 4.60 18.71 -4.84
N GLY A 186 5.39 17.92 -5.57
CA GLY A 186 5.36 17.89 -7.04
C GLY A 186 4.01 17.47 -7.58
N VAL A 187 3.40 16.40 -7.04
CA VAL A 187 2.05 15.96 -7.42
C VAL A 187 1.01 17.02 -7.09
N ALA A 188 1.09 17.62 -5.90
CA ALA A 188 0.19 18.68 -5.47
C ALA A 188 0.32 19.96 -6.33
N PHE A 189 1.55 20.31 -6.72
CA PHE A 189 1.83 21.41 -7.64
C PHE A 189 1.16 21.16 -8.99
N LEU A 190 1.33 19.96 -9.58
CA LEU A 190 0.66 19.60 -10.83
C LEU A 190 -0.86 19.72 -10.74
N TYR A 191 -1.44 19.35 -9.59
CA TYR A 191 -2.87 19.52 -9.34
C TYR A 191 -3.30 21.00 -9.27
N VAL A 192 -2.57 21.85 -8.55
CA VAL A 192 -2.88 23.29 -8.44
C VAL A 192 -2.66 24.01 -9.78
N PHE A 193 -1.66 23.59 -10.55
CA PHE A 193 -1.29 24.21 -11.82
C PHE A 193 -2.41 24.18 -12.86
N LYS A 194 -3.34 23.22 -12.77
CA LYS A 194 -4.52 23.15 -13.67
C LYS A 194 -5.40 24.40 -13.60
N TRP A 195 -5.40 25.10 -12.46
CA TRP A 195 -6.18 26.33 -12.26
C TRP A 195 -5.50 27.57 -12.86
N VAL A 196 -4.18 27.51 -13.06
CA VAL A 196 -3.39 28.64 -13.56
C VAL A 196 -3.37 28.68 -15.08
N LEU A 197 -3.42 27.52 -15.75
CA LEU A 197 -3.42 27.43 -17.21
C LEU A 197 -4.73 26.80 -17.72
N PRO A 198 -5.67 27.60 -18.26
CA PRO A 198 -6.94 27.10 -18.79
C PRO A 198 -6.82 25.94 -19.80
N PRO A 199 -5.81 25.89 -20.71
CA PRO A 199 -5.64 24.77 -21.64
C PRO A 199 -5.35 23.43 -20.95
N TRP A 200 -4.85 23.45 -19.72
CA TRP A 200 -4.49 22.23 -18.96
C TRP A 200 -5.67 21.61 -18.21
N GLY A 201 -6.81 22.29 -18.11
CA GLY A 201 -8.00 21.80 -17.42
C GLY A 201 -8.45 20.40 -17.88
N PRO A 202 -8.66 20.15 -19.18
CA PRO A 202 -9.13 18.84 -19.66
C PRO A 202 -8.15 17.69 -19.39
N VAL A 203 -6.85 17.92 -19.57
CA VAL A 203 -5.81 16.91 -19.30
C VAL A 203 -5.75 16.59 -17.81
N ALA A 204 -5.83 17.62 -16.97
CA ALA A 204 -5.84 17.45 -15.53
C ALA A 204 -7.11 16.73 -15.06
N ASP A 205 -8.28 17.00 -15.63
CA ASP A 205 -9.51 16.32 -15.20
C ASP A 205 -9.56 14.83 -15.60
N VAL A 206 -8.78 14.42 -16.62
CA VAL A 206 -8.55 13.00 -16.94
C VAL A 206 -7.59 12.34 -15.94
N LEU A 207 -6.54 13.07 -15.54
CA LEU A 207 -5.50 12.55 -14.64
C LEU A 207 -5.89 12.60 -13.17
N PHE A 208 -6.77 13.53 -12.77
CA PHE A 208 -7.10 13.81 -11.38
C PHE A 208 -8.60 13.58 -11.14
N THR A 209 -8.95 12.53 -10.41
CA THR A 209 -10.35 12.25 -10.03
C THR A 209 -10.92 13.32 -9.11
N ARG A 210 -12.20 13.64 -9.31
CA ARG A 210 -12.97 14.50 -8.39
C ARG A 210 -13.04 13.83 -7.03
N GLY A 211 -12.42 14.44 -6.02
CA GLY A 211 -12.41 13.96 -4.63
C GLY A 211 -11.03 13.54 -4.10
N ALA A 212 -10.08 13.20 -4.98
CA ALA A 212 -8.72 12.82 -4.59
C ALA A 212 -7.94 13.94 -3.87
N PHE A 213 -8.31 15.20 -4.14
CA PHE A 213 -7.60 16.41 -3.69
C PHE A 213 -8.52 17.32 -2.87
N GLY A 214 -9.22 16.72 -1.91
CA GLY A 214 -10.06 17.43 -0.95
C GLY A 214 -9.27 18.20 0.11
N SER A 215 -9.88 18.47 1.25
CA SER A 215 -9.29 19.24 2.37
C SER A 215 -7.94 18.71 2.85
N LEU A 216 -7.69 17.40 2.73
CA LEU A 216 -6.42 16.78 3.15
C LEU A 216 -5.23 17.28 2.34
N LEU A 217 -5.34 17.45 1.01
CA LEU A 217 -4.23 17.98 0.20
C LEU A 217 -3.82 19.37 0.70
N TRP A 218 -4.82 20.24 0.85
CA TRP A 218 -4.60 21.63 1.26
C TRP A 218 -4.04 21.71 2.68
N MET A 219 -4.56 20.90 3.59
CA MET A 219 -4.05 20.81 4.96
C MET A 219 -2.56 20.43 4.97
N TRP A 220 -2.19 19.39 4.23
CA TRP A 220 -0.80 18.95 4.16
C TRP A 220 0.11 19.96 3.47
N LEU A 221 -0.32 20.62 2.38
CA LEU A 221 0.44 21.70 1.75
C LEU A 221 0.73 22.85 2.72
N VAL A 222 -0.27 23.26 3.51
CA VAL A 222 -0.10 24.31 4.52
C VAL A 222 0.86 23.84 5.61
N ILE A 223 0.66 22.65 6.18
CA ILE A 223 1.55 22.11 7.23
C ILE A 223 3.00 22.04 6.75
N LEU A 224 3.23 21.50 5.54
CA LEU A 224 4.57 21.35 4.96
C LEU A 224 5.24 22.68 4.62
N SER A 225 4.47 23.77 4.47
CA SER A 225 5.07 25.10 4.25
C SER A 225 5.72 25.70 5.50
N PHE A 226 5.43 25.14 6.69
CA PHE A 226 5.96 25.58 7.98
C PHE A 226 6.96 24.60 8.62
N SER A 227 7.28 23.48 7.95
CA SER A 227 8.20 22.44 8.43
C SER A 227 9.57 22.53 7.77
#